data_AF-A0A0B8QKI2-F1
#
_entry.id   AF-A0A0B8QKI2-F1
#
_cell.length_a   1.000
_cell.length_b   1.000
_cell.length_c   1.000
_cell.angle_alpha   90.00
_cell.angle_beta   90.00
_cell.angle_gamma   90.00
#
_symmetry.space_group_name_H-M   'P 1'
#
loop_
_entity.id
_entity.type
_entity.pdbx_description
1 polymer ?
#
loop_
_entity_poly.entity_id
_entity_poly.type
_entity_poly.pdbx_seq_one_letter_code
_entity_poly.pdbx_strand_id
1 'polypeptide(L)' 'MLAELGAKVEVVDIAFDDELFSRYGVTIPVVNLNGEELNWPFTIETLKSWLEINGITNNS' A
#
# COMPACT_ATOMS: atom_id res chain seq x y z
N MET A 1 9.80 -7.41 9.66
CA MET A 1 9.54 -5.95 9.74
C MET A 1 8.07 -5.59 9.47
N LEU A 2 7.40 -6.07 8.40
CA LEU A 2 5.93 -5.91 8.26
C LEU A 2 5.12 -7.02 8.93
N ALA A 3 5.66 -8.24 9.04
CA ALA A 3 5.00 -9.37 9.70
C ALA A 3 4.79 -9.20 11.22
N GLU A 4 5.51 -8.29 11.87
CA GLU A 4 5.45 -8.09 13.32
C GLU A 4 4.37 -7.08 13.75
N LEU A 5 3.65 -6.50 12.79
CA LEU A 5 2.64 -5.48 13.03
C LEU A 5 1.20 -6.01 13.12
N GLY A 6 0.98 -7.32 12.94
CA GLY A 6 -0.37 -7.91 12.94
C GLY A 6 -1.30 -7.44 11.81
N ALA A 7 -0.86 -6.47 10.99
CA ALA A 7 -1.53 -6.04 9.78
C ALA A 7 -1.40 -7.14 8.72
N LYS A 8 -2.54 -7.67 8.24
CA LYS A 8 -2.57 -8.54 7.06
C LYS A 8 -2.26 -7.68 5.83
N VAL A 9 -0.99 -7.61 5.48
CA VAL A 9 -0.55 -7.02 4.21
C VAL A 9 -0.55 -8.13 3.18
N GLU A 10 -1.36 -7.97 2.15
CA GLU A 10 -1.32 -8.81 0.96
C GLU A 10 -0.41 -8.15 -0.08
N VAL A 11 0.63 -8.86 -0.49
CA VAL A 11 1.51 -8.40 -1.58
C VAL A 11 0.99 -9.01 -2.86
N VAL A 12 0.47 -8.16 -3.74
CA VAL A 12 -0.03 -8.56 -5.06
C VAL A 12 1.04 -8.23 -6.10
N ASP A 13 1.52 -9.26 -6.80
CA ASP A 13 2.42 -9.08 -7.94
C ASP A 13 1.58 -8.84 -9.20
N ILE A 14 1.74 -7.67 -9.81
CA ILE A 14 0.94 -7.24 -10.96
C ILE A 14 1.58 -7.59 -12.30
N ALA A 15 2.77 -8.22 -12.33
CA ALA A 15 3.52 -8.41 -13.57
C ALA A 15 2.83 -9.33 -14.57
N PHE A 16 1.90 -10.18 -14.10
CA PHE A 16 1.14 -11.13 -14.92
C PHE A 16 -0.33 -10.74 -15.08
N ASP A 17 -0.74 -9.59 -14.54
CA ASP A 17 -2.13 -9.14 -14.52
C ASP A 17 -2.25 -7.88 -15.38
N ASP A 18 -2.60 -8.04 -16.66
CA ASP A 18 -2.58 -6.98 -17.67
C ASP A 18 -3.38 -5.73 -17.26
N GLU A 19 -4.50 -5.89 -16.54
CA GLU A 19 -5.32 -4.77 -16.07
C GLU A 19 -4.60 -3.96 -14.98
N LEU A 20 -3.99 -4.63 -14.01
CA LEU A 20 -3.22 -4.00 -12.94
C LEU A 20 -1.89 -3.44 -13.47
N PHE A 21 -1.23 -4.15 -14.37
CA PHE A 21 -0.01 -3.70 -15.04
C PHE A 21 -0.26 -2.45 -15.87
N SER A 22 -1.36 -2.40 -16.65
CA SER A 22 -1.71 -1.22 -17.43
C SER A 22 -2.07 -0.02 -16.55
N ARG A 23 -2.63 -0.25 -15.35
CA ARG A 23 -3.05 0.82 -14.43
C ARG A 23 -1.91 1.33 -13.54
N TYR A 24 -1.06 0.43 -13.04
CA TYR A 24 -0.05 0.75 -12.01
C TYR A 24 1.39 0.52 -12.47
N GLY A 25 1.66 -0.06 -13.64
CA GLY A 25 3.01 -0.46 -14.09
C GLY A 25 4.04 0.67 -14.14
N VAL A 26 3.61 1.94 -14.15
CA VAL A 26 4.47 3.14 -14.11
C VAL A 26 4.49 3.85 -12.75
N THR A 27 3.57 3.53 -11.86
CA THR A 27 3.35 4.20 -10.56
C THR A 27 3.53 3.27 -9.36
N ILE A 28 3.98 2.03 -9.58
CA ILE A 28 4.39 1.14 -8.49
C ILE A 28 5.61 1.70 -7.73
N PRO A 29 5.63 1.63 -6.38
CA PRO A 29 4.67 0.93 -5.52
C PRO A 29 3.38 1.73 -5.24
N VAL A 30 2.23 1.05 -5.25
CA VAL A 30 0.91 1.58 -4.87
C VAL A 30 0.37 0.82 -3.67
N VAL A 31 -0.20 1.52 -2.70
CA VAL A 31 -0.84 0.92 -1.51
C VAL A 31 -2.33 1.11 -1.63
N ASN A 32 -3.11 0.03 -1.52
CA ASN A 32 -4.57 0.10 -1.47
C ASN A 32 -5.06 -0.42 -0.11
N LEU A 33 -6.02 0.27 0.50
CA LEU A 33 -6.76 -0.23 1.65
C LEU A 33 -8.24 0.09 1.50
N ASN A 34 -9.08 -0.96 1.40
CA ASN A 34 -10.54 -0.83 1.29
C ASN A 34 -11.03 0.18 0.22
N GLY A 35 -10.24 0.37 -0.85
CA GLY A 35 -10.56 1.32 -1.92
C GLY A 35 -9.91 2.70 -1.82
N GLU A 36 -9.23 3.03 -0.71
CA GLU A 36 -8.30 4.16 -0.69
C GLU A 36 -6.96 3.74 -1.28
N GLU A 37 -6.39 4.60 -2.12
CA GLU A 37 -5.14 4.34 -2.83
C GLU A 37 -4.11 5.42 -2.53
N LEU A 38 -2.93 5.00 -2.08
CA LEU A 38 -1.75 5.84 -1.98
C LEU A 38 -0.81 5.50 -3.14
N ASN A 39 -0.78 6.40 -4.12
CA ASN A 39 0.06 6.28 -5.31
C ASN A 39 1.45 6.88 -5.07
N TRP A 40 2.48 6.29 -5.66
CA TRP A 40 3.80 6.89 -5.71
C TRP A 40 3.77 8.26 -6.43
N PRO A 41 4.58 9.25 -6.03
CA PRO A 41 5.55 9.24 -4.94
C PRO A 41 4.97 9.60 -3.57
N PHE A 42 5.38 8.84 -2.55
CA PHE A 42 5.09 9.16 -1.15
C PHE A 42 6.33 8.95 -0.28
N THR A 43 6.43 9.71 0.82
CA THR A 43 7.45 9.50 1.84
C THR A 43 6.96 8.53 2.91
N ILE A 44 7.88 8.04 3.74
CA ILE A 44 7.54 7.20 4.89
C ILE A 44 6.58 7.92 5.86
N GLU A 45 6.72 9.23 5.99
CA GLU A 45 5.84 10.04 6.84
C GLU A 45 4.41 10.10 6.26
N THR A 46 4.28 10.35 4.95
CA THR A 46 2.99 10.33 4.26
C THR A 46 2.34 8.94 4.35
N LEU A 47 3.13 7.87 4.18
CA LEU A 47 2.64 6.50 4.31
C LEU A 47 2.12 6.22 5.73
N LYS A 48 2.86 6.63 6.77
CA LYS A 48 2.42 6.46 8.16
C LYS A 48 1.11 7.19 8.43
N SER A 49 1.03 8.48 8.07
CA SER A 49 -0.20 9.25 8.27
C SER A 49 -1.37 8.67 7.48
N TRP A 50 -1.13 8.20 6.26
CA TRP A 50 -2.16 7.55 5.46
C TRP A 50 -2.67 6.26 6.12
N LEU A 51 -1.76 5.41 6.64
CA LEU A 51 -2.11 4.21 7.39
C LEU A 51 -2.92 4.53 8.66
N GLU A 52 -2.53 5.58 9.40
CA GLU A 52 -3.25 6.03 10.60
C GLU A 52 -4.67 6.51 10.27
N ILE A 53 -4.84 7.32 9.22
CA ILE A 53 -6.16 7.77 8.73
C ILE A 53 -7.04 6.56 8.38
N ASN A 54 -6.42 5.55 7.79
CA ASN A 54 -7.04 4.31 7.35
C ASN A 54 -7.24 3.28 8.49
N GLY A 55 -6.99 3.65 9.74
CA GLY A 55 -7.24 2.82 10.91
C GLY A 55 -6.18 1.74 11.16
N ILE A 56 -5.06 1.74 10.42
CA ILE A 56 -3.90 0.90 10.70
C ILE A 56 -2.98 1.68 11.64
N THR A 57 -3.26 1.60 12.94
CA THR A 57 -2.43 2.22 13.96
C THR A 57 -1.37 1.24 14.45
N ASN A 58 -0.10 1.65 14.38
CA ASN A 58 1.02 0.91 14.95
C ASN A 58 1.01 1.12 16.47
N ASN A 59 0.22 0.32 17.20
CA ASN A 59 0.26 0.33 18.65
C ASN A 59 1.55 -0.35 19.12
N SER A 60 2.49 0.48 19.56
CA SER A 60 3.84 0.16 20.05
C SER A 60 3.88 -0.98 21.08
#